data_AF-A0A3B8KWR1-F1
#
_entry.id   AF-A0A3B8KWR1-F1
#
_cell.length_a   1.000
_cell.length_b   1.000
_cell.length_c   1.000
_cell.angle_alpha   90.00
_cell.angle_beta   90.00
_cell.angle_gamma   90.00
#
_symmetry.space_group_name_H-M   'P 1'
#
loop_
_entity.id
_entity.type
_entity.pdbx_description
1 polymer ?
#
loop_
_entity_poly.entity_id
_entity_poly.type
_entity_poly.pdbx_seq_one_letter_code
_entity_poly.pdbx_strand_id
1 'polypeptide(L)'
;MNRSTIISMLLILLGGGFLVFRASTGRMGQSYVRVAQVNAEESLQKQLADLDDKLAQQADKQSKESQAIKASRDQLGQRINEVKGLTWTTRTPVAPKHRGEEDVEFNWPMTIGLWVSAFGMIAILSFLFQDNILYKLTEAILIGVSAAYAMVLGFWDGIVGILFVKLTPGMVRETVIPATPLEAEPEWMFLVPLILSGMLLMRLSPTGNWIARWPLAFFIGLTAGFRLVGFLEAD
;
A
#
# COMPACT_ATOMS: atom_id res chain seq x y z
N MET A 1 43.76 -4.58 13.26
CA MET A 1 42.60 -3.68 13.06
C MET A 1 43.12 -2.34 12.57
N ASN A 2 42.73 -1.90 11.37
CA ASN A 2 43.25 -0.66 10.80
C ASN A 2 42.70 0.55 11.58
N ARG A 3 43.47 1.65 11.67
CA ARG A 3 43.06 2.86 12.41
C ARG A 3 41.71 3.42 11.93
N SER A 4 41.40 3.26 10.63
CA SER A 4 40.09 3.64 10.07
C SER A 4 38.95 2.77 10.59
N THR A 5 39.15 1.46 10.74
CA THR A 5 38.15 0.54 11.27
C THR A 5 37.81 0.85 12.73
N ILE A 6 38.82 1.25 13.51
CA ILE A 6 38.64 1.65 14.93
C ILE A 6 37.79 2.91 15.03
N ILE A 7 38.06 3.94 14.20
CA ILE A 7 37.32 5.21 14.22
C ILE A 7 35.85 4.99 13.82
N SER A 8 35.59 4.21 12.76
CA SER A 8 34.22 3.88 12.36
C SER A 8 33.45 3.11 13.43
N MET A 9 34.12 2.18 14.12
CA MET A 9 33.52 1.41 15.21
C MET A 9 33.16 2.28 16.41
N LEU A 10 34.02 3.25 16.74
CA LEU A 10 33.79 4.21 17.82
C LEU A 10 32.62 5.16 17.50
N LEU A 11 32.50 5.62 16.26
CA LEU A 11 31.38 6.46 15.81
C LEU A 11 30.04 5.72 15.87
N ILE A 12 29.99 4.45 15.48
CA ILE A 12 28.76 3.65 15.53
C ILE A 12 28.41 3.27 16.96
N LEU A 13 29.40 2.96 17.81
CA LEU A 13 29.14 2.71 19.24
C LEU A 13 28.63 3.96 19.96
N LEU A 14 29.19 5.14 19.66
CA LEU A 14 28.70 6.42 20.19
C LEU A 14 27.32 6.77 19.64
N GLY A 15 27.08 6.60 18.34
CA GLY A 15 25.78 6.85 17.72
C GLY A 15 24.70 5.88 18.20
N GLY A 16 25.02 4.59 18.30
CA GLY A 16 24.14 3.54 18.83
C GLY A 16 23.86 3.75 20.32
N GLY A 17 24.89 4.07 21.11
CA GLY A 17 24.75 4.43 22.52
C GLY A 17 23.88 5.68 22.73
N PHE A 18 24.03 6.69 21.88
CA PHE A 18 23.20 7.89 21.88
C PHE A 18 21.73 7.57 21.54
N LEU A 19 21.48 6.70 20.56
CA LEU A 19 20.13 6.24 20.22
C LEU A 19 19.47 5.47 21.36
N VAL A 20 20.19 4.56 22.00
CA VAL A 20 19.69 3.79 23.16
C VAL A 20 19.42 4.73 24.34
N PHE A 21 20.31 5.69 24.61
CA PHE A 21 20.11 6.71 25.64
C PHE A 21 18.85 7.54 25.37
N ARG A 22 18.66 8.00 24.12
CA ARG A 22 17.49 8.80 23.72
C ARG A 22 16.18 7.99 23.75
N ALA A 23 16.25 6.70 23.48
CA ALA A 23 15.13 5.78 23.62
C ALA A 23 14.76 5.58 25.11
N SER A 24 15.75 5.40 25.99
CA SER A 24 15.51 5.21 27.43
C SER A 24 14.90 6.44 28.11
N THR A 25 15.22 7.64 27.61
CA THR A 25 14.66 8.91 28.11
C THR A 25 13.24 9.19 27.61
N GLY A 26 12.61 8.25 26.89
CA GLY A 26 11.20 8.31 26.49
C GLY A 26 10.89 9.31 25.36
N ARG A 27 11.92 9.86 24.70
CA ARG A 27 11.77 10.90 23.67
C ARG A 27 11.78 10.35 22.24
N MET A 28 12.05 9.06 22.03
CA MET A 28 12.19 8.44 20.71
C MET A 28 11.78 6.96 20.73
N GLY A 29 11.29 6.46 19.59
CA GLY A 29 11.11 5.01 19.41
C GLY A 29 9.79 4.44 19.96
N GLN A 30 8.76 5.27 20.16
CA GLN A 30 7.43 4.87 20.64
C GLN A 30 6.36 5.51 19.76
N SER A 31 5.40 4.70 19.30
CA SER A 31 4.25 5.15 18.52
C SER A 31 3.00 5.13 19.39
N TYR A 32 2.20 6.18 19.33
CA TYR A 32 0.94 6.33 20.05
C TYR A 32 -0.20 6.49 19.06
N VAL A 33 -1.35 5.94 19.41
CA VAL A 33 -2.55 6.01 18.59
C VAL A 33 -3.71 6.50 19.45
N ARG A 34 -4.48 7.44 18.91
CA ARG A 34 -5.77 7.81 19.50
C ARG A 34 -6.83 6.81 19.06
N VAL A 35 -7.52 6.22 20.02
CA VAL A 35 -8.65 5.31 19.78
C VAL A 35 -9.92 6.11 20.02
N ALA A 36 -10.59 6.51 18.94
CA ALA A 36 -11.89 7.16 19.03
C ALA A 36 -12.96 6.15 18.59
N GLN A 37 -13.97 5.93 19.44
CA GLN A 37 -15.19 5.24 19.07
C GLN A 37 -16.06 6.23 18.30
N VAL A 38 -16.24 5.99 17.00
CA VAL A 38 -17.10 6.84 16.17
C VAL A 38 -18.44 6.16 16.06
N ASN A 39 -19.47 6.80 16.62
CA ASN A 39 -20.85 6.43 16.38
C ASN A 39 -21.29 7.04 15.05
N ALA A 40 -21.69 6.18 14.13
CA ALA A 40 -22.05 6.57 12.79
C ALA A 40 -23.29 7.49 12.78
N GLU A 41 -24.26 7.24 13.65
CA GLU A 41 -25.46 8.05 13.79
C GLU A 41 -25.11 9.46 14.30
N GLU A 42 -24.30 9.57 15.35
CA GLU A 42 -23.85 10.85 15.90
C GLU A 42 -23.02 11.65 14.88
N SER A 43 -22.15 10.96 14.14
CA SER A 43 -21.34 11.59 13.09
C SER A 43 -22.19 12.11 11.92
N LEU A 44 -23.27 11.40 11.55
CA LEU A 44 -24.20 11.83 10.52
C LEU A 44 -25.08 12.97 11.00
N GLN A 45 -25.55 12.93 12.24
CA GLN A 45 -26.30 14.03 12.85
C GLN A 45 -25.46 15.31 12.89
N LYS A 46 -24.17 15.20 13.21
CA LYS A 46 -23.23 16.33 13.16
C LYS A 46 -23.04 16.89 11.74
N GLN A 47 -22.98 16.02 10.73
CA GLN A 47 -22.91 16.45 9.32
C GLN A 47 -24.22 17.11 8.86
N LEU A 48 -25.37 16.60 9.28
CA LEU A 48 -26.67 17.20 9.01
C LEU A 48 -26.78 18.60 9.63
N ALA A 49 -26.32 18.77 10.88
CA ALA A 49 -26.27 20.07 11.54
C ALA A 49 -25.36 21.07 10.81
N ASP A 50 -24.16 20.65 10.38
CA ASP A 50 -23.25 21.50 9.59
C ASP A 50 -23.85 21.91 8.24
N LEU A 51 -24.61 21.03 7.60
CA LEU A 51 -25.32 21.32 6.35
C LEU A 51 -26.50 22.29 6.57
N ASP A 52 -27.26 22.10 7.65
CA ASP A 52 -28.36 23.00 8.02
C ASP A 52 -27.81 24.41 8.36
N ASP A 53 -26.66 24.51 9.03
CA ASP A 53 -25.95 25.76 9.31
C ASP A 53 -25.41 26.43 8.03
N LYS A 54 -24.79 25.65 7.12
CA LYS A 54 -24.34 26.16 5.80
C LYS A 54 -25.49 26.66 4.95
N LEU A 55 -26.63 25.98 4.98
CA LEU A 55 -27.85 26.40 4.28
C LEU A 55 -28.42 27.68 4.90
N ALA A 56 -28.31 27.86 6.22
CA ALA A 56 -28.72 29.09 6.91
C ALA A 56 -27.80 30.28 6.62
N GLN A 57 -26.51 30.04 6.36
CA GLN A 57 -25.53 31.08 6.01
C GLN A 57 -25.63 31.56 4.55
N GLN A 58 -26.27 30.79 3.67
CA GLN A 58 -26.51 31.21 2.30
C GLN A 58 -27.67 32.20 2.22
N ALA A 59 -27.36 33.44 1.83
CA ALA A 59 -28.34 34.53 1.69
C ALA A 59 -29.37 34.26 0.57
N ASP A 60 -28.99 33.50 -0.46
CA ASP A 60 -29.87 33.14 -1.57
C ASP A 60 -30.28 31.65 -1.48
N LYS A 61 -31.53 31.42 -1.08
CA LYS A 61 -32.12 30.08 -0.91
C LYS A 61 -32.37 29.36 -2.25
N GLN A 62 -32.27 30.06 -3.38
CA GLN A 62 -32.48 29.49 -4.73
C GLN A 62 -31.19 29.29 -5.53
N SER A 63 -30.03 29.65 -4.99
CA SER A 63 -28.74 29.37 -5.62
C SER A 63 -28.57 27.86 -5.86
N LYS A 64 -27.91 27.51 -6.97
CA LYS A 64 -27.57 26.11 -7.32
C LYS A 64 -26.82 25.40 -6.18
N GLU A 65 -26.04 26.16 -5.42
CA GLU A 65 -25.27 25.67 -4.26
C GLU A 65 -26.20 25.31 -3.08
N SER A 66 -27.20 26.15 -2.78
CA SER A 66 -28.21 25.89 -1.73
C SER A 66 -29.10 24.68 -2.08
N GLN A 67 -29.41 24.50 -3.37
CA GLN A 67 -30.14 23.32 -3.87
C GLN A 67 -29.30 22.05 -3.77
N ALA A 68 -28.00 22.11 -4.08
CA ALA A 68 -27.08 20.98 -3.90
C ALA A 68 -26.93 20.60 -2.42
N ILE A 69 -26.76 21.58 -1.52
CA ILE A 69 -26.66 21.36 -0.06
C ILE A 69 -27.94 20.69 0.47
N LYS A 70 -29.11 21.17 0.04
CA LYS A 70 -30.40 20.57 0.42
C LYS A 70 -30.54 19.13 -0.09
N ALA A 71 -30.17 18.86 -1.34
CA ALA A 71 -30.21 17.51 -1.90
C ALA A 71 -29.28 16.55 -1.14
N SER A 72 -28.07 16.98 -0.81
CA SER A 72 -27.13 16.19 0.02
C SER A 72 -27.67 15.93 1.43
N ARG A 73 -28.31 16.93 2.04
CA ARG A 73 -28.96 16.82 3.36
C ARG A 73 -30.10 15.81 3.33
N ASP A 74 -30.95 15.84 2.31
CA ASP A 74 -32.07 14.90 2.15
C ASP A 74 -31.58 13.46 1.90
N GLN A 75 -30.51 13.28 1.12
CA GLN A 75 -29.86 11.98 0.93
C GLN A 75 -29.28 11.41 2.23
N LEU A 76 -28.58 12.24 3.02
CA LEU A 76 -28.01 11.82 4.31
C LEU A 76 -29.10 11.49 5.33
N GLY A 77 -30.21 12.25 5.32
CA GLY A 77 -31.37 11.99 6.18
C GLY A 77 -32.01 10.62 5.95
N GLN A 78 -32.09 10.17 4.71
CA GLN A 78 -32.61 8.84 4.36
C GLN A 78 -31.74 7.70 4.90
N ARG A 79 -30.41 7.93 5.00
CA ARG A 79 -29.43 6.94 5.46
C ARG A 79 -29.36 6.79 6.98
N ILE A 80 -30.01 7.65 7.75
CA ILE A 80 -29.99 7.60 9.22
C ILE A 80 -30.45 6.23 9.74
N ASN A 81 -31.52 5.67 9.14
CA ASN A 81 -32.06 4.38 9.57
C ASN A 81 -31.14 3.20 9.21
N GLU A 82 -30.37 3.31 8.13
CA GLU A 82 -29.42 2.26 7.69
C GLU A 82 -28.16 2.24 8.55
N VAL A 83 -27.80 3.40 9.11
CA VAL A 83 -26.54 3.61 9.83
C VAL A 83 -26.72 3.49 11.35
N LYS A 84 -27.97 3.37 11.80
CA LYS A 84 -28.34 3.24 13.20
C LYS A 84 -27.67 2.03 13.86
N GLY A 85 -26.89 2.29 14.91
CA GLY A 85 -26.19 1.26 15.67
C GLY A 85 -24.83 0.83 15.08
N LEU A 86 -24.39 1.38 13.95
CA LEU A 86 -23.05 1.16 13.45
C LEU A 86 -22.04 1.97 14.27
N THR A 87 -21.06 1.27 14.85
CA THR A 87 -19.95 1.87 15.57
C THR A 87 -18.65 1.29 15.04
N TRP A 88 -17.65 2.13 14.82
CA TRP A 88 -16.32 1.66 14.47
C TRP A 88 -15.25 2.36 15.28
N THR A 89 -14.17 1.65 15.53
CA THR A 89 -12.98 2.19 16.19
C THR A 89 -12.08 2.81 15.13
N THR A 90 -11.81 4.11 15.27
CA THR A 90 -10.82 4.78 14.44
C THR A 90 -9.53 4.91 15.23
N ARG A 91 -8.44 4.41 14.65
CA ARG A 91 -7.09 4.46 15.22
C ARG A 91 -6.25 5.46 14.43
N THR A 92 -6.04 6.65 14.97
CA THR A 92 -5.22 7.69 14.32
C THR A 92 -3.84 7.82 14.97
N PRO A 93 -2.74 7.88 14.20
CA PRO A 93 -1.41 8.08 14.78
C PRO A 93 -1.32 9.49 15.39
N VAL A 94 -0.86 9.58 16.63
CA VAL A 94 -0.70 10.85 17.35
C VAL A 94 0.74 11.09 17.77
N ALA A 95 1.13 12.37 17.82
CA ALA A 95 2.47 12.74 18.25
C ALA A 95 2.70 12.36 19.73
N PRO A 96 3.95 11.99 20.12
CA PRO A 96 4.27 11.55 21.48
C PRO A 96 3.96 12.55 22.62
N LYS A 97 3.69 13.82 22.27
CA LYS A 97 3.29 14.87 23.22
C LYS A 97 1.92 14.63 23.87
N HIS A 98 1.05 13.83 23.24
CA HIS A 98 -0.30 13.49 23.72
C HIS A 98 -0.32 12.24 24.61
N ARG A 99 0.86 11.79 25.07
CA ARG A 99 0.98 10.61 25.92
C ARG A 99 0.27 10.85 27.26
N GLY A 100 -0.63 9.92 27.62
CA GLY A 100 -1.36 9.95 28.90
C GLY A 100 -2.74 10.62 28.82
N GLU A 101 -3.18 11.06 27.65
CA GLU A 101 -4.59 11.40 27.40
C GLU A 101 -5.46 10.13 27.42
N GLU A 102 -6.72 10.23 27.87
CA GLU A 102 -7.63 9.09 28.05
C GLU A 102 -7.87 8.30 26.75
N ASP A 103 -7.88 8.99 25.60
CA ASP A 103 -8.11 8.37 24.29
C ASP A 103 -6.83 7.85 23.62
N VAL A 104 -5.65 8.00 24.26
CA VAL A 104 -4.35 7.73 23.62
C VAL A 104 -3.73 6.44 24.17
N GLU A 105 -3.69 5.43 23.31
CA GLU A 105 -3.11 4.13 23.58
C GLU A 105 -1.72 3.97 22.97
N PHE A 106 -0.92 3.10 23.58
CA PHE A 106 0.40 2.74 23.06
C PHE A 106 0.27 1.73 21.90
N ASN A 107 0.86 2.06 20.75
CA ASN A 107 0.83 1.18 19.58
C ASN A 107 2.05 0.24 19.57
N TRP A 108 1.85 -0.96 20.13
CA TRP A 108 2.85 -2.03 20.15
C TRP A 108 3.33 -2.43 18.73
N PRO A 109 2.45 -2.77 17.77
CA PRO A 109 2.88 -3.17 16.42
C PRO A 109 3.77 -2.14 15.72
N MET A 110 3.37 -0.86 15.72
CA MET A 110 4.17 0.19 15.06
C MET A 110 5.49 0.44 15.78
N THR A 111 5.50 0.35 17.11
CA THR A 111 6.73 0.52 17.89
C THR A 111 7.72 -0.60 17.60
N ILE A 112 7.27 -1.85 17.63
CA ILE A 112 8.12 -3.01 17.28
C ILE A 112 8.61 -2.88 15.84
N GLY A 113 7.73 -2.54 14.90
CA GLY A 113 8.08 -2.32 13.50
C GLY A 113 9.16 -1.25 13.33
N LEU A 114 9.02 -0.11 14.02
CA LEU A 114 10.00 0.98 13.99
C LEU A 114 11.40 0.52 14.46
N TRP A 115 11.46 -0.25 15.55
CA TRP A 115 12.73 -0.80 16.05
C TRP A 115 13.30 -1.85 15.10
N VAL A 116 12.47 -2.75 14.58
CA VAL A 116 12.89 -3.74 13.58
C VAL A 116 13.47 -3.04 12.35
N SER A 117 12.84 -1.97 11.84
CA SER A 117 13.37 -1.18 10.72
C SER A 117 14.70 -0.51 11.06
N ALA A 118 14.83 0.07 12.25
CA ALA A 118 16.08 0.69 12.70
C ALA A 118 17.22 -0.33 12.80
N PHE A 119 16.96 -1.51 13.36
CA PHE A 119 17.92 -2.61 13.40
C PHE A 119 18.24 -3.14 12.00
N GLY A 120 17.26 -3.26 11.11
CA GLY A 120 17.48 -3.62 9.70
C GLY A 120 18.40 -2.63 8.98
N MET A 121 18.26 -1.33 9.26
CA MET A 121 19.15 -0.30 8.70
C MET A 121 20.59 -0.44 9.21
N ILE A 122 20.79 -0.72 10.50
CA ILE A 122 22.12 -0.97 11.03
C ILE A 122 22.69 -2.29 10.48
N ALA A 123 21.85 -3.32 10.34
CA ALA A 123 22.25 -4.63 9.84
C ALA A 123 22.70 -4.57 8.38
N ILE A 124 22.04 -3.79 7.52
CA ILE A 124 22.51 -3.60 6.14
C ILE A 124 23.84 -2.84 6.12
N LEU A 125 24.02 -1.81 6.96
CA LEU A 125 25.28 -1.07 7.07
C LEU A 125 26.44 -1.91 7.67
N SER A 126 26.14 -3.07 8.26
CA SER A 126 27.15 -3.98 8.82
C SER A 126 28.09 -4.56 7.75
N PHE A 127 27.79 -4.44 6.45
CA PHE A 127 28.70 -4.84 5.37
C PHE A 127 30.09 -4.19 5.48
N LEU A 128 30.15 -3.00 6.10
CA LEU A 128 31.41 -2.27 6.32
C LEU A 128 32.37 -3.02 7.27
N PHE A 129 31.86 -3.95 8.07
CA PHE A 129 32.62 -4.70 9.08
C PHE A 129 32.82 -6.18 8.70
N GLN A 130 33.05 -6.45 7.40
CA GLN A 130 33.16 -7.79 6.82
C GLN A 130 31.82 -8.55 6.74
N ASP A 131 31.81 -9.71 6.08
CA ASP A 131 30.64 -10.56 5.82
C ASP A 131 30.04 -11.16 7.11
N ASN A 132 29.22 -10.39 7.82
CA ASN A 132 28.47 -10.84 9.00
C ASN A 132 27.16 -11.58 8.60
N ILE A 133 26.73 -12.56 9.40
CA ILE A 133 25.44 -13.27 9.26
C ILE A 133 24.27 -12.27 9.23
N LEU A 134 24.31 -11.22 10.07
CA LEU A 134 23.26 -10.20 10.12
C LEU A 134 23.10 -9.44 8.79
N TYR A 135 24.22 -9.15 8.12
CA TYR A 135 24.21 -8.54 6.80
C TYR A 135 23.60 -9.49 5.77
N LYS A 136 24.08 -10.73 5.68
CA LYS A 136 23.57 -11.73 4.71
C LYS A 136 22.08 -12.02 4.89
N LEU A 137 21.60 -12.07 6.13
CA LEU A 137 20.18 -12.23 6.44
C LEU A 137 19.37 -11.03 5.93
N THR A 138 19.84 -9.81 6.21
CA THR A 138 19.14 -8.58 5.83
C THR A 138 19.15 -8.38 4.32
N GLU A 139 20.25 -8.71 3.65
CA GLU A 139 20.36 -8.75 2.19
C GLU A 139 19.38 -9.74 1.57
N ALA A 140 19.32 -10.97 2.08
CA ALA A 140 18.38 -11.99 1.59
C ALA A 140 16.91 -11.57 1.81
N ILE A 141 16.58 -10.99 2.97
CA ILE A 141 15.23 -10.47 3.24
C ILE A 141 14.90 -9.32 2.28
N LEU A 142 15.80 -8.35 2.13
CA LEU A 142 15.56 -7.17 1.29
C LEU A 142 15.32 -7.59 -0.18
N ILE A 143 16.23 -8.39 -0.73
CA ILE A 143 16.12 -8.86 -2.11
C ILE A 143 14.89 -9.76 -2.28
N GLY A 144 14.62 -10.65 -1.31
CA GLY A 144 13.47 -11.55 -1.33
C GLY A 144 12.14 -10.80 -1.32
N VAL A 145 11.99 -9.80 -0.45
CA VAL A 145 10.78 -8.96 -0.39
C VAL A 145 10.61 -8.16 -1.68
N SER A 146 11.68 -7.59 -2.25
CA SER A 146 11.60 -6.90 -3.53
C SER A 146 11.16 -7.83 -4.68
N ALA A 147 11.72 -9.04 -4.75
CA ALA A 147 11.33 -10.03 -5.75
C ALA A 147 9.88 -10.49 -5.56
N ALA A 148 9.45 -10.73 -4.32
CA ALA A 148 8.08 -11.13 -4.00
C ALA A 148 7.07 -10.02 -4.35
N TYR A 149 7.37 -8.76 -4.02
CA TYR A 149 6.53 -7.63 -4.35
C TYR A 149 6.34 -7.48 -5.87
N ALA A 150 7.43 -7.56 -6.64
CA ALA A 150 7.37 -7.53 -8.09
C ALA A 150 6.53 -8.68 -8.68
N MET A 151 6.65 -9.89 -8.11
CA MET A 151 5.86 -11.05 -8.52
C MET A 151 4.36 -10.84 -8.25
N VAL A 152 4.00 -10.32 -7.08
CA VAL A 152 2.60 -10.04 -6.70
C VAL A 152 1.99 -8.98 -7.61
N LEU A 153 2.71 -7.89 -7.87
CA LEU A 153 2.25 -6.86 -8.81
C LEU A 153 2.05 -7.42 -10.21
N GLY A 154 3.03 -8.15 -10.76
CA GLY A 154 2.89 -8.74 -12.09
C GLY A 154 1.73 -9.73 -12.19
N PHE A 155 1.48 -10.49 -11.12
CA PHE A 155 0.32 -11.37 -11.03
C PHE A 155 -1.00 -10.58 -11.01
N TRP A 156 -1.13 -9.61 -10.11
CA TRP A 156 -2.37 -8.86 -9.96
C TRP A 156 -2.62 -8.02 -11.21
N ASP A 157 -1.70 -7.14 -11.59
CA ASP A 157 -1.90 -6.20 -12.69
C ASP A 157 -1.98 -6.93 -14.05
N GLY A 158 -1.05 -7.86 -14.30
CA GLY A 158 -0.93 -8.55 -15.59
C GLY A 158 -1.97 -9.64 -15.78
N ILE A 159 -2.05 -10.58 -14.83
CA ILE A 159 -2.89 -11.77 -15.00
C ILE A 159 -4.33 -11.47 -14.61
N VAL A 160 -4.58 -10.85 -13.47
CA VAL A 160 -5.97 -10.62 -13.04
C VAL A 160 -6.52 -9.34 -13.68
N GLY A 161 -5.80 -8.23 -13.60
CA GLY A 161 -6.26 -6.90 -14.01
C GLY A 161 -6.36 -6.69 -15.52
N ILE A 162 -5.44 -7.24 -16.30
CA ILE A 162 -5.47 -7.13 -17.78
C ILE A 162 -6.12 -8.36 -18.41
N LEU A 163 -5.61 -9.55 -18.10
CA LEU A 163 -6.01 -10.77 -18.80
C LEU A 163 -7.41 -11.26 -18.39
N PHE A 164 -7.66 -11.52 -17.10
CA PHE A 164 -8.96 -12.07 -16.68
C PHE A 164 -10.11 -11.06 -16.76
N VAL A 165 -9.86 -9.77 -16.51
CA VAL A 165 -10.87 -8.72 -16.68
C VAL A 165 -11.37 -8.67 -18.12
N LYS A 166 -10.50 -8.84 -19.11
CA LYS A 166 -10.88 -8.79 -20.54
C LYS A 166 -11.40 -10.12 -21.07
N LEU A 167 -10.87 -11.25 -20.58
CA LEU A 167 -11.28 -12.57 -21.05
C LEU A 167 -12.61 -13.03 -20.43
N THR A 168 -12.83 -12.76 -19.13
CA THR A 168 -14.02 -13.21 -18.41
C THR A 168 -14.55 -12.11 -17.47
N PRO A 169 -15.05 -10.99 -18.02
CA PRO A 169 -15.48 -9.83 -17.23
C PRO A 169 -16.57 -10.16 -16.19
N GLY A 170 -17.52 -11.05 -16.53
CA GLY A 170 -18.59 -11.46 -15.62
C GLY A 170 -18.09 -12.17 -14.35
N MET A 171 -17.24 -13.19 -14.51
CA MET A 171 -16.68 -13.96 -13.38
C MET A 171 -15.81 -13.08 -12.46
N VAL A 172 -14.99 -12.21 -13.04
CA VAL A 172 -14.10 -11.32 -12.26
C VAL A 172 -14.90 -10.29 -11.49
N ARG A 173 -16.02 -9.79 -12.04
CA ARG A 173 -16.92 -8.86 -11.36
C ARG A 173 -17.47 -9.43 -10.06
N GLU A 174 -17.93 -10.68 -10.13
CA GLU A 174 -18.56 -11.34 -8.99
C GLU A 174 -17.55 -11.76 -7.93
N THR A 175 -16.31 -12.08 -8.33
CA THR A 175 -15.34 -12.71 -7.42
C THR A 175 -14.27 -11.74 -6.91
N VAL A 176 -13.72 -10.87 -7.76
CA VAL A 176 -12.45 -10.18 -7.47
C VAL A 176 -12.52 -8.66 -7.60
N ILE A 177 -13.12 -8.14 -8.66
CA ILE A 177 -13.16 -6.69 -8.95
C ILE A 177 -14.61 -6.28 -9.26
N PRO A 178 -15.41 -5.86 -8.26
CA PRO A 178 -16.80 -5.47 -8.48
C PRO A 178 -16.95 -4.19 -9.32
N ALA A 179 -15.88 -3.43 -9.51
CA ALA A 179 -15.86 -2.18 -10.28
C ALA A 179 -15.65 -2.37 -11.80
N THR A 180 -15.70 -3.58 -12.34
CA THR A 180 -15.55 -3.81 -13.79
C THR A 180 -16.78 -3.30 -14.58
N PRO A 181 -16.59 -2.67 -15.76
CA PRO A 181 -17.70 -2.10 -16.55
C PRO A 181 -18.78 -3.14 -16.87
N LEU A 182 -20.06 -2.77 -16.72
CA LEU A 182 -21.21 -3.66 -16.85
C LEU A 182 -21.36 -4.27 -18.26
N GLU A 183 -21.02 -3.49 -19.28
CA GLU A 183 -21.15 -3.82 -20.71
C GLU A 183 -19.91 -4.49 -21.32
N ALA A 184 -18.90 -4.83 -20.51
CA ALA A 184 -17.69 -5.45 -21.02
C ALA A 184 -17.98 -6.85 -21.58
N GLU A 185 -17.75 -7.04 -22.89
CA GLU A 185 -17.83 -8.34 -23.54
C GLU A 185 -16.49 -9.11 -23.48
N PRO A 186 -16.51 -10.44 -23.41
CA PRO A 186 -15.31 -11.28 -23.46
C PRO A 186 -14.48 -11.05 -24.74
N GLU A 187 -13.22 -10.63 -24.58
CA GLU A 187 -12.27 -10.50 -25.68
C GLU A 187 -11.47 -11.79 -25.87
N TRP A 188 -11.89 -12.65 -26.81
CA TRP A 188 -11.25 -13.95 -27.05
C TRP A 188 -9.79 -13.90 -27.51
N MET A 189 -9.33 -12.76 -28.06
CA MET A 189 -7.91 -12.53 -28.39
C MET A 189 -7.00 -12.72 -27.17
N PHE A 190 -7.52 -12.49 -25.97
CA PHE A 190 -6.80 -12.66 -24.71
C PHE A 190 -6.50 -14.14 -24.36
N LEU A 191 -6.98 -15.11 -25.14
CA LEU A 191 -6.52 -16.49 -25.05
C LEU A 191 -5.02 -16.64 -25.36
N VAL A 192 -4.48 -15.81 -26.26
CA VAL A 192 -3.04 -15.83 -26.58
C VAL A 192 -2.19 -15.45 -25.35
N PRO A 193 -2.42 -14.29 -24.70
CA PRO A 193 -1.72 -13.96 -23.46
C PRO A 193 -2.05 -14.91 -22.30
N LEU A 194 -3.22 -15.57 -22.27
CA LEU A 194 -3.50 -16.63 -21.28
C LEU A 194 -2.52 -17.81 -21.44
N ILE A 195 -2.37 -18.32 -22.65
CA ILE A 195 -1.46 -19.42 -22.95
C ILE A 195 -0.01 -19.01 -22.63
N LEU A 196 0.41 -17.82 -23.08
CA LEU A 196 1.76 -17.30 -22.79
C LEU A 196 2.00 -17.12 -21.29
N SER A 197 0.99 -16.66 -20.54
CA SER A 197 1.08 -16.51 -19.08
C SER A 197 1.21 -17.87 -18.40
N GLY A 198 0.41 -18.86 -18.79
CA GLY A 198 0.50 -20.23 -18.28
C GLY A 198 1.87 -20.88 -18.58
N MET A 199 2.41 -20.65 -19.78
CA MET A 199 3.75 -21.09 -20.16
C MET A 199 4.84 -20.45 -19.30
N LEU A 200 4.69 -19.18 -18.92
CA LEU A 200 5.63 -18.46 -18.06
C LEU A 200 5.59 -18.98 -16.61
N LEU A 201 4.41 -19.39 -16.12
CA LEU A 201 4.27 -20.01 -14.80
C LEU A 201 5.01 -21.36 -14.69
N MET A 202 5.24 -22.06 -15.79
CA MET A 202 6.07 -23.29 -15.79
C MET A 202 7.51 -23.05 -15.36
N ARG A 203 7.97 -21.79 -15.31
CA ARG A 203 9.27 -21.40 -14.75
C ARG A 203 9.38 -21.61 -13.23
N LEU A 204 8.26 -21.65 -12.52
CA LEU A 204 8.21 -21.99 -11.09
C LEU A 204 8.48 -23.48 -10.86
N SER A 205 8.24 -24.32 -11.87
CA SER A 205 8.53 -25.76 -11.81
C SER A 205 9.98 -26.03 -12.21
N PRO A 206 10.72 -26.87 -11.46
CA PRO A 206 12.11 -27.22 -11.78
C PRO A 206 12.26 -27.98 -13.13
N THR A 207 11.20 -28.64 -13.62
CA THR A 207 11.24 -29.45 -14.85
C THR A 207 10.67 -28.73 -16.09
N GLY A 208 9.93 -27.63 -15.89
CA GLY A 208 9.18 -26.94 -16.94
C GLY A 208 9.91 -25.77 -17.62
N ASN A 209 11.19 -25.53 -17.28
CA ASN A 209 11.89 -24.30 -17.64
C ASN A 209 12.08 -24.09 -19.17
N TRP A 210 11.94 -25.14 -20.00
CA TRP A 210 12.02 -25.01 -21.46
C TRP A 210 10.77 -24.34 -22.06
N ILE A 211 9.59 -24.54 -21.47
CA ILE A 211 8.31 -24.02 -21.98
C ILE A 211 8.29 -22.49 -21.85
N ALA A 212 8.88 -21.96 -20.78
CA ALA A 212 8.97 -20.53 -20.53
C ALA A 212 9.84 -19.78 -21.58
N ARG A 213 10.64 -20.47 -22.40
CA ARG A 213 11.48 -19.84 -23.44
C ARG A 213 10.66 -19.19 -24.56
N TRP A 214 9.47 -19.72 -24.86
CA TRP A 214 8.59 -19.20 -25.90
C TRP A 214 8.02 -17.81 -25.54
N PRO A 215 7.43 -17.59 -24.35
CA PRO A 215 7.08 -16.25 -23.90
C PRO A 215 8.26 -15.27 -23.93
N LEU A 216 9.45 -15.69 -23.49
CA LEU A 216 10.64 -14.83 -23.51
C LEU A 216 11.03 -14.40 -24.94
N ALA A 217 11.00 -15.32 -25.91
CA ALA A 217 11.26 -14.99 -27.31
C ALA A 217 10.23 -14.00 -27.87
N PHE A 218 8.95 -14.19 -27.54
CA PHE A 218 7.89 -13.26 -27.91
C PHE A 218 8.10 -11.87 -27.30
N PHE A 219 8.42 -11.78 -26.00
CA PHE A 219 8.73 -10.51 -25.34
C PHE A 219 9.93 -9.79 -25.98
N ILE A 220 11.01 -10.51 -26.29
CA ILE A 220 12.19 -9.92 -26.95
C ILE A 220 11.81 -9.40 -28.34
N GLY A 221 11.07 -10.17 -29.15
CA GLY A 221 10.60 -9.72 -30.46
C GLY A 221 9.70 -8.48 -30.38
N LEU A 222 8.78 -8.44 -29.42
CA LEU A 222 7.88 -7.31 -29.18
C LEU A 222 8.65 -6.06 -28.75
N THR A 223 9.60 -6.18 -27.82
CA THR A 223 10.45 -5.04 -27.41
C THR A 223 11.35 -4.53 -28.55
N ALA A 224 11.88 -5.42 -29.39
CA ALA A 224 12.65 -5.03 -30.58
C ALA A 224 11.77 -4.29 -31.59
N GLY A 225 10.54 -4.77 -31.82
CA GLY A 225 9.56 -4.13 -32.69
C GLY A 225 9.18 -2.72 -32.21
N PHE A 226 8.86 -2.56 -30.92
CA PHE A 226 8.57 -1.24 -30.35
C PHE A 226 9.75 -0.27 -30.44
N ARG A 227 10.97 -0.75 -30.21
CA ARG A 227 12.16 0.09 -30.40
C ARG A 227 12.34 0.52 -31.85
N LEU A 228 12.11 -0.38 -32.80
CA LEU A 228 12.22 -0.06 -34.22
C LEU A 228 11.21 1.02 -34.65
N VAL A 229 9.95 0.90 -34.22
CA VAL A 229 8.93 1.95 -34.49
C VAL A 229 9.34 3.26 -33.83
N GLY A 230 9.80 3.23 -32.58
CA GLY A 230 10.27 4.45 -31.90
C GLY A 230 11.47 5.12 -32.59
N PHE A 231 12.36 4.35 -33.22
CA PHE A 231 13.43 4.92 -34.05
C PHE A 231 12.92 5.55 -35.34
N LEU A 232 11.88 4.97 -35.95
CA LEU A 232 11.27 5.50 -37.18
C LEU A 232 10.40 6.74 -36.93
N GLU A 233 9.77 6.86 -35.77
CA GLU A 233 8.98 8.04 -35.38
C GLU A 233 9.83 9.21 -34.89
N ALA A 234 11.08 8.95 -34.49
CA ALA A 234 12.00 9.96 -33.97
C ALA A 234 12.86 10.63 -35.05
N ASP A 235 12.84 10.12 -36.28
CA ASP A 235 13.55 10.65 -37.46
C ASP A 235 12.55 11.37 -38.40
#